data_AF-A0A839RQA1-F1
#
_entry.id   AF-A0A839RQA1-F1
#
_cell.length_a   1.000
_cell.length_b   1.000
_cell.length_c   1.000
_cell.angle_alpha   90.00
_cell.angle_beta   90.00
_cell.angle_gamma   90.00
#
_symmetry.space_group_name_H-M   'P 1'
#
loop_
_entity.id
_entity.type
_entity.pdbx_description
1 polymer ?
#
loop_
_entity_poly.entity_id
_entity_poly.type
_entity_poly.pdbx_seq_one_letter_code
_entity_poly.pdbx_strand_id
1 'polypeptide(L)'
;MEVLVSLVALVVALVALVIAHRDHRLARTKGGGHGLSVTLNIGTSYVTPNASGQPVERKSATLRLRADGPGVWHDLSVYIGTLQTPVFKAVRYDCHSAPWQWEVRLVKSDYENAWYMVTWLAPHLEGLRSEAMRSRIDGTMQAENWYWHNFYRLRLWYNAQKFVPRRCKPLPLGGWRTVKETRVPSHQGPKIPEYHITPHGPL
;
A
#
# COMPACT_ATOMS: atom_id res chain seq x y z
N MET A 1 -52.65 3.87 5.16
CA MET A 1 -51.61 4.56 4.35
C MET A 1 -50.41 5.00 5.17
N GLU A 2 -50.61 5.49 6.40
CA GLU A 2 -49.51 6.00 7.27
C GLU A 2 -48.38 5.00 7.51
N VAL A 3 -48.71 3.72 7.78
CA VAL A 3 -47.70 2.67 8.01
C VAL A 3 -46.80 2.45 6.79
N LEU A 4 -47.37 2.52 5.58
CA LEU A 4 -46.61 2.33 4.33
C LEU A 4 -45.63 3.49 4.11
N VAL A 5 -46.07 4.72 4.39
CA VAL A 5 -45.24 5.92 4.28
C VAL A 5 -44.07 5.86 5.26
N SER A 6 -44.33 5.48 6.52
CA SER A 6 -43.29 5.32 7.55
C SER A 6 -42.27 4.24 7.18
N LEU A 7 -42.71 3.13 6.59
CA LEU A 7 -41.81 2.04 6.18
C LEU A 7 -40.90 2.45 5.02
N VAL A 8 -41.44 3.16 4.02
CA VAL A 8 -40.63 3.70 2.92
C VAL A 8 -39.62 4.72 3.43
N ALA A 9 -40.01 5.62 4.33
CA ALA A 9 -39.11 6.59 4.93
C ALA A 9 -37.95 5.93 5.69
N LEU A 10 -38.23 4.86 6.44
CA LEU A 10 -37.20 4.09 7.15
C LEU A 10 -36.18 3.44 6.19
N VAL A 11 -36.66 2.84 5.09
CA VAL A 11 -35.78 2.23 4.08
C VAL A 11 -34.88 3.28 3.44
N VAL A 12 -35.43 4.44 3.07
CA VAL A 12 -34.66 5.56 2.50
C VAL A 12 -33.59 6.05 3.48
N ALA A 13 -33.95 6.21 4.77
CA ALA A 13 -33.01 6.63 5.81
C ALA A 13 -31.88 5.62 6.02
N LEU A 14 -32.19 4.31 6.03
CA LEU A 14 -31.18 3.26 6.14
C LEU A 14 -30.23 3.23 4.95
N VAL A 15 -30.75 3.39 3.73
CA VAL A 15 -29.91 3.47 2.51
C VAL A 15 -29.00 4.69 2.57
N ALA A 16 -29.54 5.86 2.94
CA ALA A 16 -28.75 7.08 3.09
C ALA A 16 -27.64 6.93 4.16
N LEU A 17 -27.94 6.28 5.29
CA LEU A 17 -26.97 6.01 6.34
C LEU A 17 -25.85 5.07 5.85
N VAL A 18 -26.18 4.02 5.10
CA VAL A 18 -25.19 3.10 4.53
C VAL A 18 -24.27 3.83 3.53
N ILE A 19 -24.84 4.69 2.69
CA ILE A 19 -24.07 5.52 1.74
C ILE A 19 -23.15 6.48 2.51
N ALA A 20 -23.68 7.25 3.46
CA ALA A 20 -22.89 8.18 4.26
C ALA A 20 -21.78 7.47 5.05
N HIS A 21 -22.05 6.28 5.60
CA HIS A 21 -21.05 5.49 6.30
C HIS A 21 -19.95 4.99 5.36
N ARG A 22 -20.32 4.56 4.15
CA ARG A 22 -19.37 4.17 3.10
C ARG A 22 -18.52 5.36 2.67
N ASP A 23 -19.12 6.52 2.41
CA ASP A 23 -18.42 7.72 1.97
C ASP A 23 -17.47 8.23 3.05
N HIS A 24 -17.89 8.24 4.32
CA HIS A 24 -17.01 8.58 5.43
C HIS A 24 -15.83 7.60 5.58
N ARG A 25 -16.02 6.29 5.32
CA ARG A 25 -14.92 5.32 5.27
C ARG A 25 -13.97 5.58 4.10
N LEU A 26 -14.48 5.96 2.94
CA LEU A 26 -13.68 6.28 1.76
C LEU A 26 -12.90 7.59 1.92
N ALA A 27 -13.53 8.61 2.53
CA ALA A 27 -12.91 9.87 2.88
C ALA A 27 -11.72 9.69 3.84
N ARG A 28 -11.85 8.76 4.80
CA ARG A 28 -10.76 8.43 5.74
C ARG A 28 -9.57 7.71 5.12
N THR A 29 -9.72 7.07 3.95
CA THR A 29 -8.73 6.08 3.51
C THR A 29 -7.99 6.45 2.23
N LYS A 30 -8.60 7.14 1.25
CA LYS A 30 -7.90 7.68 0.06
C LYS A 30 -8.60 8.88 -0.59
N GLY A 31 -9.93 9.01 -0.48
CA GLY A 31 -10.72 10.05 -1.15
C GLY A 31 -10.68 11.44 -0.49
N GLY A 32 -10.32 11.52 0.79
CA GLY A 32 -10.25 12.79 1.54
C GLY A 32 -8.91 13.53 1.44
N GLY A 33 -8.03 13.11 0.53
CA GLY A 33 -6.68 13.69 0.43
C GLY A 33 -5.76 13.28 1.58
N HIS A 34 -5.95 12.12 2.22
CA HIS A 34 -4.96 11.54 3.12
C HIS A 34 -4.35 10.33 2.43
N GLY A 35 -3.35 10.55 1.59
CA GLY A 35 -2.80 9.52 0.71
C GLY A 35 -1.29 9.52 0.70
N LEU A 36 -0.69 8.34 0.82
CA LEU A 36 0.70 8.16 0.44
C LEU A 36 0.69 7.73 -1.03
N SER A 37 1.13 8.60 -1.92
CA SER A 37 1.34 8.26 -3.32
C SER A 37 2.72 7.63 -3.49
N VAL A 38 2.70 6.44 -4.07
CA VAL A 38 3.89 5.70 -4.46
C VAL A 38 3.81 5.55 -5.96
N THR A 39 4.67 6.25 -6.67
CA THR A 39 4.75 6.20 -8.14
C THR A 39 6.02 5.46 -8.51
N LEU A 40 5.87 4.46 -9.37
CA LEU A 40 6.98 3.73 -9.95
C LEU A 40 7.03 4.02 -11.45
N ASN A 41 8.10 4.66 -11.89
CA ASN A 41 8.38 4.90 -13.30
C ASN A 41 9.48 3.95 -13.75
N ILE A 42 9.15 3.05 -14.67
CA ILE A 42 10.12 2.16 -15.30
C ILE A 42 10.62 2.86 -16.56
N GLY A 43 11.91 3.16 -16.60
CA GLY A 43 12.57 3.75 -17.75
C GLY A 43 12.85 2.73 -18.85
N THR A 44 13.51 3.19 -19.91
CA THR A 44 13.84 2.37 -21.08
C THR A 44 14.89 1.31 -20.75
N SER A 45 14.77 0.15 -21.41
CA SER A 45 15.82 -0.87 -21.41
C SER A 45 17.05 -0.35 -22.16
N TYR A 46 18.24 -0.55 -21.60
CA TYR A 46 19.50 -0.29 -22.27
C TYR A 46 20.48 -1.43 -21.99
N VAL A 47 21.37 -1.70 -22.94
CA VAL A 47 22.34 -2.79 -22.84
C VAL A 47 23.70 -2.20 -22.47
N THR A 48 24.29 -2.68 -21.38
CA THR A 48 25.67 -2.33 -21.00
C THR A 48 26.48 -3.61 -20.83
N PRO A 49 27.75 -3.64 -21.27
CA PRO A 49 28.63 -4.74 -20.96
C PRO A 49 28.85 -4.83 -19.45
N ASN A 50 28.83 -6.05 -18.90
CA ASN A 50 29.24 -6.31 -17.52
C ASN A 50 30.77 -6.37 -17.40
N ALA A 51 31.28 -6.70 -16.20
CA ALA A 51 32.72 -6.82 -15.96
C ALA A 51 33.42 -7.91 -16.82
N SER A 52 32.67 -8.90 -17.33
CA SER A 52 33.17 -9.93 -18.24
C SER A 52 32.96 -9.60 -19.73
N GLY A 53 32.51 -8.38 -20.06
CA GLY A 53 32.28 -7.94 -21.44
C GLY A 53 31.01 -8.49 -22.08
N GLN A 54 30.20 -9.28 -21.35
CA GLN A 54 28.94 -9.80 -21.86
C GLN A 54 27.86 -8.71 -21.82
N PRO A 55 27.03 -8.59 -22.87
CA PRO A 55 25.93 -7.62 -22.90
C PRO A 55 24.89 -7.99 -21.84
N VAL A 56 24.59 -7.05 -20.93
CA VAL A 56 23.56 -7.20 -19.92
C VAL A 56 22.49 -6.13 -20.11
N GLU A 57 21.25 -6.58 -20.29
CA GLU A 57 20.09 -5.70 -20.35
C GLU A 57 19.81 -5.14 -18.94
N ARG A 58 19.75 -3.81 -18.85
CA ARG A 58 19.43 -3.05 -17.65
C ARG A 58 18.21 -2.18 -17.88
N LYS A 59 17.45 -1.92 -16.82
CA LYS A 59 16.36 -0.94 -16.80
C LYS A 59 16.62 0.05 -15.67
N SER A 60 16.36 1.32 -15.93
CA SER A 60 16.22 2.30 -14.85
C SER A 60 14.82 2.19 -14.25
N ALA A 61 14.73 2.27 -12.93
CA ALA A 61 13.46 2.38 -12.22
C ALA A 61 13.57 3.57 -11.27
N THR A 62 12.58 4.46 -11.33
CA THR A 62 12.46 5.61 -10.44
C THR A 62 11.25 5.40 -9.53
N LEU A 63 11.52 5.26 -8.24
CA LEU A 63 10.50 5.20 -7.20
C LEU A 63 10.34 6.60 -6.60
N ARG A 64 9.13 7.14 -6.64
CA ARG A 64 8.78 8.44 -6.05
C ARG A 64 7.74 8.24 -4.98
N LEU A 65 8.00 8.83 -3.81
CA LEU A 65 7.14 8.79 -2.65
C LEU A 65 6.69 10.20 -2.31
N ARG A 66 5.38 10.42 -2.23
CA ARG A 66 4.81 11.71 -1.89
C ARG A 66 3.63 11.53 -0.94
N ALA A 67 3.60 12.40 0.07
CA ALA A 67 2.49 12.51 0.99
C ALA A 67 1.51 13.54 0.43
N ASP A 68 0.29 13.12 0.13
CA ASP A 68 -0.78 13.96 -0.37
C ASP A 68 -1.82 14.20 0.73
N GLY A 69 -2.06 15.50 0.96
CA GLY A 69 -2.97 16.14 1.92
C GLY A 69 -2.75 15.80 3.41
N PRO A 70 -3.75 16.04 4.30
CA PRO A 70 -3.48 16.29 5.72
C PRO A 70 -3.21 15.05 6.57
N GLY A 71 -2.30 14.16 6.17
CA GLY A 71 -1.88 12.98 6.93
C GLY A 71 -0.47 13.11 7.51
N VAL A 72 -0.20 12.41 8.62
CA VAL A 72 1.16 12.18 9.12
C VAL A 72 1.41 10.67 9.15
N TRP A 73 2.48 10.25 8.50
CA TRP A 73 2.97 8.87 8.49
C TRP A 73 4.15 8.78 9.46
N HIS A 74 4.03 7.90 10.44
CA HIS A 74 5.06 7.69 11.46
C HIS A 74 5.91 6.47 11.11
N ASP A 75 7.21 6.57 11.36
CA ASP A 75 8.22 5.51 11.10
C ASP A 75 8.10 4.92 9.69
N LEU A 76 7.99 5.81 8.70
CA LEU A 76 7.88 5.47 7.30
C LEU A 76 9.21 4.93 6.80
N SER A 77 9.22 3.69 6.30
CA SER A 77 10.41 3.04 5.76
C SER A 77 10.13 2.44 4.40
N VAL A 78 11.09 2.55 3.48
CA VAL A 78 11.03 1.96 2.14
C VAL A 78 12.13 0.92 2.00
N TYR A 79 11.76 -0.26 1.54
CA TYR A 79 12.62 -1.41 1.30
C TYR A 79 12.53 -1.84 -0.16
N ILE A 80 13.64 -2.35 -0.69
CA ILE A 80 13.73 -2.75 -2.09
C ILE A 80 14.43 -4.10 -2.19
N GLY A 81 13.84 -5.01 -2.94
CA GLY A 81 14.28 -6.40 -3.05
C GLY A 81 14.26 -7.13 -1.71
N THR A 82 15.35 -7.84 -1.44
CA THR A 82 15.60 -8.58 -0.19
C THR A 82 16.47 -7.79 0.79
N LEU A 83 16.68 -6.49 0.54
CA LEU A 83 17.52 -5.66 1.41
C LEU A 83 16.92 -5.62 2.83
N GLN A 84 17.76 -5.99 3.80
CA GLN A 84 17.39 -5.92 5.22
C GLN A 84 17.36 -4.49 5.74
N THR A 85 18.05 -3.57 5.05
CA THR A 85 18.14 -2.16 5.40
C THR A 85 17.20 -1.33 4.53
N PRO A 86 16.45 -0.38 5.11
CA PRO A 86 15.61 0.51 4.33
C PRO A 86 16.45 1.46 3.48
N VAL A 87 16.05 1.69 2.24
CA VAL A 87 16.65 2.72 1.36
C VAL A 87 16.21 4.13 1.74
N PHE A 88 15.11 4.23 2.49
CA PHE A 88 14.59 5.47 3.04
C PHE A 88 13.93 5.21 4.38
N LYS A 89 14.18 6.08 5.35
CA LYS A 89 13.53 6.06 6.65
C LYS A 89 13.23 7.48 7.10
N ALA A 90 11.98 7.72 7.50
CA ALA A 90 11.53 8.97 8.08
C ALA A 90 10.71 8.69 9.34
N VAL A 91 11.11 9.30 10.46
CA VAL A 91 10.36 9.19 11.73
C VAL A 91 8.96 9.79 11.58
N ARG A 92 8.87 10.86 10.79
CA ARG A 92 7.65 11.58 10.47
C ARG A 92 7.71 12.01 9.01
N TYR A 93 6.67 11.71 8.26
CA TYR A 93 6.49 12.14 6.87
C TYR A 93 5.08 12.71 6.73
N ASP A 94 4.92 13.84 6.06
CA ASP A 94 3.64 14.54 5.88
C ASP A 94 3.65 15.36 4.58
N CYS A 95 2.55 16.06 4.26
CA CYS A 95 2.44 16.83 3.02
C CYS A 95 3.39 18.04 2.92
N HIS A 96 4.04 18.43 4.02
CA HIS A 96 5.08 19.45 4.02
C HIS A 96 6.48 18.87 3.81
N SER A 97 6.61 17.54 3.89
CA SER A 97 7.87 16.84 3.65
C SER A 97 8.20 16.87 2.16
N ALA A 98 9.48 17.08 1.85
CA ALA A 98 9.95 17.05 0.48
C ALA A 98 9.69 15.67 -0.15
N PRO A 99 9.20 15.58 -1.40
CA PRO A 99 9.01 14.31 -2.07
C PRO A 99 10.34 13.55 -2.14
N TRP A 100 10.33 12.29 -1.73
CA TRP A 100 11.48 11.42 -1.86
C TRP A 100 11.48 10.74 -3.22
N GLN A 101 12.65 10.68 -3.86
CA GLN A 101 12.86 10.02 -5.14
C GLN A 101 14.11 9.14 -5.05
N TRP A 102 14.01 7.93 -5.57
CA TRP A 102 15.12 7.00 -5.67
C TRP A 102 15.18 6.42 -7.07
N GLU A 103 16.35 6.54 -7.69
CA GLU A 103 16.64 5.99 -9.00
C GLU A 103 17.58 4.80 -8.84
N VAL A 104 17.22 3.66 -9.44
CA VAL A 104 18.06 2.48 -9.48
C VAL A 104 18.18 1.96 -10.89
N ARG A 105 19.34 1.35 -11.15
CA ARG A 105 19.61 0.63 -12.39
C ARG A 105 19.68 -0.84 -12.05
N LEU A 106 18.65 -1.57 -12.43
CA LEU A 106 18.54 -3.01 -12.16
C LEU A 106 18.84 -3.81 -13.43
N VAL A 107 19.52 -4.92 -13.24
CA VAL A 107 19.68 -5.94 -14.28
C VAL A 107 18.33 -6.62 -14.53
N LYS A 108 18.11 -7.11 -15.75
CA LYS A 108 16.86 -7.77 -16.13
C LYS A 108 16.40 -8.86 -15.17
N SER A 109 17.30 -9.78 -14.83
CA SER A 109 17.04 -10.87 -13.88
C SER A 109 16.57 -10.38 -12.51
N ASP A 110 17.07 -9.23 -12.09
CA ASP A 110 16.84 -8.70 -10.74
C ASP A 110 15.51 -7.96 -10.70
N TYR A 111 15.15 -7.19 -11.73
CA TYR A 111 13.90 -6.43 -11.72
C TYR A 111 12.66 -7.33 -11.74
N GLU A 112 12.71 -8.48 -12.43
CA GLU A 112 11.56 -9.39 -12.58
C GLU A 112 11.13 -10.02 -11.25
N ASN A 113 12.07 -10.14 -10.31
CA ASN A 113 11.83 -10.70 -8.98
C ASN A 113 11.89 -9.67 -7.86
N ALA A 114 12.20 -8.41 -8.18
CA ALA A 114 12.34 -7.36 -7.19
C ALA A 114 10.98 -6.80 -6.77
N TRP A 115 10.85 -6.58 -5.47
CA TRP A 115 9.71 -5.94 -4.84
C TRP A 115 10.17 -4.62 -4.24
N TYR A 116 9.31 -3.61 -4.24
CA TYR A 116 9.43 -2.54 -3.27
C TYR A 116 8.39 -2.74 -2.18
N MET A 117 8.74 -2.37 -0.96
CA MET A 117 7.84 -2.42 0.18
C MET A 117 7.93 -1.11 0.95
N VAL A 118 6.78 -0.54 1.27
CA VAL A 118 6.65 0.67 2.07
C VAL A 118 5.96 0.27 3.37
N THR A 119 6.55 0.60 4.51
CA THR A 119 6.02 0.29 5.84
C THR A 119 5.83 1.57 6.62
N TRP A 120 4.77 1.67 7.42
CA TRP A 120 4.52 2.82 8.29
C TRP A 120 3.71 2.40 9.51
N LEU A 121 3.69 3.24 10.54
CA LEU A 121 2.80 3.09 11.70
C LEU A 121 1.52 3.89 11.47
N ALA A 122 0.38 3.21 11.59
CA ALA A 122 -0.95 3.80 11.51
C ALA A 122 -1.66 3.70 12.88
N PRO A 123 -2.48 4.70 13.25
CA PRO A 123 -3.35 4.60 14.40
C PRO A 123 -4.32 3.42 14.27
N HIS A 124 -4.40 2.58 15.30
CA HIS A 124 -5.31 1.45 15.37
C HIS A 124 -5.85 1.27 16.79
N LEU A 125 -7.13 1.55 16.98
CA LEU A 125 -7.79 1.57 18.30
C LEU A 125 -7.05 2.55 19.24
N GLU A 126 -6.56 2.06 20.37
CA GLU A 126 -5.84 2.82 21.41
C GLU A 126 -4.31 2.85 21.18
N GLY A 127 -3.81 2.29 20.08
CA GLY A 127 -2.37 2.16 19.84
C GLY A 127 -1.95 2.42 18.41
N LEU A 128 -0.69 2.08 18.13
CA LEU A 128 -0.11 2.09 16.80
C LEU A 128 0.01 0.66 16.26
N ARG A 129 -0.13 0.53 14.95
CA ARG A 129 0.02 -0.74 14.25
C ARG A 129 0.82 -0.53 12.98
N SER A 130 1.74 -1.43 12.71
CA SER A 130 2.48 -1.39 11.45
C SER A 130 1.59 -1.83 10.30
N GLU A 131 1.54 -0.98 9.29
CA GLU A 131 0.93 -1.24 8.01
C GLU A 131 2.05 -1.32 6.97
N ALA A 132 1.82 -2.10 5.93
CA ALA A 132 2.78 -2.26 4.86
C ALA A 132 2.07 -2.44 3.53
N MET A 133 2.67 -1.90 2.49
CA MET A 133 2.30 -2.10 1.10
C MET A 133 3.51 -2.62 0.36
N ARG A 134 3.33 -3.57 -0.55
CA ARG A 134 4.38 -4.00 -1.46
C ARG A 134 3.85 -4.11 -2.88
N SER A 135 4.72 -3.90 -3.86
CA SER A 135 4.43 -4.23 -5.24
C SER A 135 5.71 -4.66 -5.95
N ARG A 136 5.56 -5.37 -7.07
CA ARG A 136 6.69 -5.70 -7.92
C ARG A 136 7.18 -4.48 -8.68
N ILE A 137 8.48 -4.44 -8.93
CA ILE A 137 9.12 -3.36 -9.71
C ILE A 137 8.82 -3.51 -11.20
N ASP A 138 8.48 -4.71 -11.67
CA ASP A 138 8.12 -4.96 -13.07
C ASP A 138 6.75 -4.37 -13.49
N GLY A 139 5.91 -3.95 -12.52
CA GLY A 139 4.56 -3.46 -12.75
C GLY A 139 3.55 -4.54 -13.16
N THR A 140 3.90 -5.83 -13.14
CA THR A 140 3.02 -6.91 -13.61
C THR A 140 1.97 -7.32 -12.57
N MET A 141 2.28 -7.19 -11.28
CA MET A 141 1.39 -7.54 -10.19
C MET A 141 0.71 -6.30 -9.57
N GLN A 142 -0.55 -6.49 -9.18
CA GLN A 142 -1.27 -5.52 -8.36
C GLN A 142 -0.57 -5.35 -7.02
N ALA A 143 -0.60 -4.13 -6.48
CA ALA A 143 -0.08 -3.87 -5.16
C ALA A 143 -0.78 -4.73 -4.10
N GLU A 144 -0.02 -5.20 -3.12
CA GLU A 144 -0.51 -5.97 -1.99
C GLU A 144 -0.38 -5.15 -0.71
N ASN A 145 -1.42 -5.14 0.09
CA ASN A 145 -1.38 -4.58 1.44
C ASN A 145 -1.25 -5.69 2.46
N TRP A 146 -0.49 -5.43 3.51
CA TRP A 146 -0.44 -6.27 4.67
C TRP A 146 -1.75 -6.16 5.44
N TYR A 147 -2.33 -7.31 5.78
CA TYR A 147 -3.57 -7.38 6.55
C TYR A 147 -3.33 -8.21 7.81
N TRP A 148 -3.59 -7.65 8.98
CA TRP A 148 -3.52 -8.41 10.22
C TRP A 148 -4.80 -9.17 10.46
N HIS A 149 -4.66 -10.42 10.92
CA HIS A 149 -5.81 -11.23 11.29
C HIS A 149 -6.47 -10.66 12.56
N ASN A 150 -7.78 -10.42 12.50
CA ASN A 150 -8.57 -10.08 13.69
C ASN A 150 -8.42 -11.23 14.72
N PHE A 151 -8.43 -10.89 16.01
CA PHE A 151 -8.24 -11.81 17.14
C PHE A 151 -6.80 -12.19 17.52
N TYR A 152 -5.78 -11.39 17.15
CA TYR A 152 -4.41 -11.65 17.61
C TYR A 152 -4.32 -11.75 19.16
N ARG A 153 -5.04 -10.90 19.91
CA ARG A 153 -5.06 -10.94 21.39
C ARG A 153 -5.70 -12.20 21.93
N LEU A 154 -6.89 -12.56 21.43
CA LEU A 154 -7.59 -13.78 21.81
C LEU A 154 -6.76 -15.03 21.46
N ARG A 155 -6.02 -14.97 20.35
CA ARG A 155 -5.13 -16.03 19.89
C ARG A 155 -3.85 -16.14 20.71
N LEU A 156 -3.24 -15.03 21.09
CA LEU A 156 -2.11 -15.01 22.03
C LEU A 156 -2.55 -15.59 23.37
N TRP A 157 -3.71 -15.18 23.88
CA TRP A 157 -4.29 -15.73 25.10
C TRP A 157 -4.59 -17.23 24.99
N TYR A 158 -5.21 -17.68 23.91
CA TYR A 158 -5.49 -19.10 23.65
C TYR A 158 -4.22 -19.95 23.55
N ASN A 159 -3.18 -19.45 22.86
CA ASN A 159 -1.89 -20.13 22.77
C ASN A 159 -1.13 -20.14 24.09
N ALA A 160 -1.26 -19.08 24.91
CA ALA A 160 -0.64 -19.00 26.22
C ALA A 160 -1.31 -19.94 27.25
N GLN A 161 -2.63 -20.16 27.15
CA GLN A 161 -3.35 -21.07 28.05
C GLN A 161 -3.15 -22.55 27.71
N LYS A 162 -2.77 -22.88 26.48
CA LYS A 162 -2.62 -24.27 26.04
C LYS A 162 -1.17 -24.75 26.24
N PHE A 163 -0.95 -25.54 27.29
CA PHE A 163 0.16 -26.50 27.44
C PHE A 163 0.10 -27.61 26.37
N VAL A 164 -0.01 -27.26 25.08
CA VAL A 164 -0.03 -28.25 24.01
C VAL A 164 1.41 -28.63 23.69
N PRO A 165 1.79 -29.91 23.90
CA PRO A 165 3.13 -30.37 23.58
C PRO A 165 3.29 -30.39 22.06
N ARG A 166 4.30 -29.66 21.57
CA ARG A 166 5.02 -29.87 20.30
C ARG A 166 4.16 -30.06 19.03
N ARG A 167 4.12 -29.01 18.18
CA ARG A 167 4.02 -29.00 16.69
C ARG A 167 3.10 -27.93 16.09
N CYS A 168 2.52 -27.03 16.88
CA CYS A 168 1.81 -25.88 16.31
C CYS A 168 2.83 -24.83 15.86
N LYS A 169 3.16 -24.81 14.56
CA LYS A 169 3.90 -23.68 13.96
C LYS A 169 3.05 -22.42 14.21
N PRO A 170 3.63 -21.33 14.75
CA PRO A 170 2.87 -20.10 14.93
C PRO A 170 2.42 -19.62 13.55
N LEU A 171 1.10 -19.65 13.28
CA LEU A 171 0.57 -19.04 12.05
C LEU A 171 0.93 -17.55 12.06
N PRO A 172 1.25 -16.95 10.90
CA PRO A 172 1.63 -15.55 10.83
C PRO A 172 0.54 -14.64 11.42
N LEU A 173 0.96 -13.48 11.94
CA LEU A 173 0.07 -12.50 12.58
C LEU A 173 -0.81 -11.75 11.55
N GLY A 174 -0.42 -11.82 10.29
CA GLY A 174 -1.13 -11.26 9.16
C GLY A 174 -0.76 -11.98 7.88
N GLY A 175 -1.27 -11.47 6.77
CA GLY A 175 -0.96 -11.95 5.44
C GLY A 175 -1.11 -10.85 4.42
N TRP A 176 -0.47 -11.04 3.27
CA TRP A 176 -0.60 -10.15 2.13
C TRP A 176 -1.96 -10.35 1.46
N ARG A 177 -2.62 -9.25 1.12
CA ARG A 177 -3.85 -9.23 0.34
C ARG A 177 -3.69 -8.29 -0.83
N THR A 178 -4.02 -8.79 -2.01
CA THR A 178 -4.05 -7.99 -3.23
C THR A 178 -5.06 -6.86 -3.09
N VAL A 179 -4.60 -5.63 -3.35
CA VAL A 179 -5.45 -4.45 -3.37
C VAL A 179 -6.17 -4.45 -4.70
N LYS A 180 -7.48 -4.72 -4.67
CA LYS A 180 -8.32 -4.44 -5.84
C LYS A 180 -8.30 -2.92 -6.04
N GLU A 181 -7.75 -2.51 -7.16
CA GLU A 181 -7.65 -1.11 -7.55
C GLU A 181 -9.04 -0.47 -7.48
N THR A 182 -9.29 0.26 -6.41
CA THR A 182 -10.57 0.95 -6.24
C THR A 182 -10.41 2.27 -6.96
N ARG A 183 -10.80 2.29 -8.24
CA ARG A 183 -10.90 3.55 -9.00
C ARG A 183 -11.82 4.47 -8.22
N VAL A 184 -11.26 5.53 -7.66
CA VAL A 184 -12.08 6.63 -7.15
C VAL A 184 -12.62 7.35 -8.38
N PRO A 185 -13.95 7.45 -8.55
CA PRO A 185 -14.51 8.14 -9.70
C PRO A 185 -14.02 9.59 -9.72
N SER A 186 -13.52 10.05 -10.86
CA SER A 186 -12.90 11.37 -11.06
C SER A 186 -13.79 12.58 -10.74
N HIS A 187 -15.07 12.35 -10.45
CA HIS A 187 -16.08 13.38 -10.16
C HIS A 187 -16.41 13.54 -8.67
N GLN A 188 -15.83 12.75 -7.76
CA GLN A 188 -16.07 12.86 -6.31
C GLN A 188 -14.75 13.07 -5.54
N GLY A 189 -14.47 14.33 -5.21
CA GLY A 189 -13.37 14.73 -4.31
C GLY A 189 -12.15 15.36 -5.02
N PRO A 190 -11.23 15.96 -4.25
CA PRO A 190 -9.99 16.52 -4.79
C PRO A 190 -9.23 15.45 -5.58
N LYS A 191 -8.78 15.80 -6.79
CA LYS A 191 -8.12 14.89 -7.73
C LYS A 191 -7.01 14.11 -7.02
N ILE A 192 -7.22 12.81 -6.85
CA ILE A 192 -6.23 11.88 -6.32
C ILE A 192 -5.19 11.67 -7.44
N PRO A 193 -3.87 11.61 -7.13
CA PRO A 193 -2.90 11.17 -8.11
C PRO A 193 -3.26 9.76 -8.59
N GLU A 194 -3.54 9.64 -9.87
CA GLU A 194 -3.70 8.36 -10.56
C GLU A 194 -2.41 7.56 -10.39
N TYR A 195 -2.53 6.27 -10.05
CA TYR A 195 -1.44 5.31 -10.21
C TYR A 195 -1.28 5.05 -11.71
N HIS A 196 -0.73 6.03 -12.44
CA HIS A 196 -0.35 5.82 -13.82
C HIS A 196 0.93 4.99 -13.84
N ILE A 197 0.79 3.67 -13.95
CA ILE A 197 1.80 2.87 -14.64
C ILE A 197 1.68 3.30 -16.10
N THR A 198 2.40 4.34 -16.50
CA THR A 198 2.54 4.71 -17.91
C THR A 198 3.72 3.91 -18.43
N PRO A 199 3.52 2.81 -19.18
CA PRO A 199 4.59 2.27 -20.00
C PRO A 199 4.90 3.34 -21.04
N HIS A 200 5.99 4.08 -20.85
CA HIS A 200 6.51 4.90 -21.93
C HIS A 200 6.93 3.95 -23.06
N GLY A 201 6.13 3.94 -24.12
CA GLY A 201 6.53 3.34 -25.40
C GLY A 201 7.78 4.05 -25.91
N PRO A 202 8.61 3.36 -26.73
CA PRO A 202 9.82 3.95 -27.28
C PRO A 202 9.47 5.19 -28.12
N LEU A 203 10.21 6.28 -27.89
CA LEU A 203 10.27 7.47 -28.75
C LEU A 203 11.00 7.14 -30.05
#